data_AF-A0A0G1MUY7-F1
#
_entry.id   AF-A0A0G1MUY7-F1
#
_cell.length_a   1.000
_cell.length_b   1.000
_cell.length_c   1.000
_cell.angle_alpha   90.00
_cell.angle_beta   90.00
_cell.angle_gamma   90.00
#
_symmetry.space_group_name_H-M   'P 1'
#
loop_
_entity.id
_entity.type
_entity.pdbx_description
1 polymer ?
#
loop_
_entity_poly.entity_id
_entity_poly.type
_entity_poly.pdbx_seq_one_letter_code
_entity_poly.pdbx_strand_id
1 'polypeptide(L)'
;TGGQYDPVTDRWLPITTSGAPLGRRDHTAVWTGTEMIVWGGLYTNDFPPPGTEVYLASGGRYNPSTNTWSAISSAGAPSPRAFHTAVWTGTEMIVWGGYCRGVECGGSWGVSGTGARYDPVTNAWRVMASTGAPSAREQHTVVWTGSEMIVWGGEASLNTGGQYDPVTDRWLPITTSGAPLGRRDHTAVWTGAI
;
A
#
# COMPACT_ATOMS: atom_id res chain seq x y z
N THR A 1 -16.14 -10.16 -9.50
CA THR A 1 -15.41 -10.63 -10.70
C THR A 1 -14.23 -9.70 -10.93
N GLY A 2 -13.19 -10.14 -11.65
CA GLY A 2 -12.08 -9.29 -12.06
C GLY A 2 -11.87 -9.38 -13.57
N GLY A 3 -11.03 -8.52 -14.16
CA GLY A 3 -10.75 -8.57 -15.59
C GLY A 3 -9.41 -7.94 -15.95
N GLN A 4 -8.87 -8.37 -17.08
CA GLN A 4 -7.78 -7.70 -17.80
C GLN A 4 -8.38 -6.92 -18.96
N TYR A 5 -7.96 -5.67 -19.14
CA TYR A 5 -8.39 -4.85 -20.27
C TYR A 5 -7.31 -4.83 -21.34
N ASP A 6 -7.66 -5.22 -22.55
CA ASP A 6 -6.81 -5.07 -23.73
C ASP A 6 -7.18 -3.77 -24.47
N PRO A 7 -6.31 -2.74 -24.44
CA PRO A 7 -6.58 -1.46 -25.11
C PRO A 7 -6.46 -1.54 -26.63
N VAL A 8 -5.83 -2.58 -27.20
CA VAL A 8 -5.71 -2.75 -28.66
C VAL A 8 -7.03 -3.26 -29.24
N THR A 9 -7.69 -4.20 -28.54
CA THR A 9 -8.95 -4.79 -28.98
C THR A 9 -10.19 -4.20 -28.31
N ASP A 10 -10.00 -3.28 -27.35
CA ASP A 10 -11.05 -2.66 -26.53
C ASP A 10 -11.96 -3.70 -25.85
N ARG A 11 -11.34 -4.68 -25.18
CA ARG A 11 -12.05 -5.81 -24.58
C ARG A 11 -11.57 -6.13 -23.19
N TRP A 12 -12.54 -6.53 -22.36
CA TRP A 12 -12.29 -7.13 -21.06
C TRP A 12 -12.23 -8.65 -21.18
N LEU A 13 -11.14 -9.24 -20.68
CA LEU A 13 -10.99 -10.68 -20.51
C LEU A 13 -11.21 -11.01 -19.03
N PRO A 14 -12.11 -11.94 -18.69
CA PRO A 14 -12.31 -12.34 -17.29
C PRO A 14 -11.06 -13.03 -16.75
N ILE A 15 -10.70 -12.74 -15.51
CA ILE A 15 -9.66 -13.47 -14.78
C ILE A 15 -10.29 -14.47 -13.82
N THR A 16 -9.52 -15.50 -13.44
CA THR A 16 -10.00 -16.47 -12.45
C THR A 16 -10.32 -15.79 -11.12
N THR A 17 -11.41 -16.22 -10.49
CA THR A 17 -11.74 -15.88 -9.10
C THR A 17 -11.32 -16.98 -8.12
N SER A 18 -10.86 -18.13 -8.62
CA SER A 18 -10.35 -19.21 -7.78
C SER A 18 -9.07 -18.75 -7.08
N GLY A 19 -9.05 -18.81 -5.75
CA GLY A 19 -7.93 -18.34 -4.93
C GLY A 19 -7.77 -16.81 -4.87
N ALA A 20 -8.69 -16.05 -5.48
CA ALA A 20 -8.63 -14.60 -5.44
C ALA A 20 -8.86 -14.05 -4.03
N PRO A 21 -8.23 -12.93 -3.67
CA PRO A 21 -8.51 -12.25 -2.41
C PRO A 21 -9.99 -11.83 -2.32
N LEU A 22 -10.53 -11.79 -1.09
CA LEU A 22 -11.90 -11.28 -0.84
C LEU A 22 -12.13 -9.91 -1.47
N GLY A 23 -13.38 -9.64 -1.86
CA GLY A 23 -13.82 -8.32 -2.33
C GLY A 23 -13.47 -7.23 -1.32
N ARG A 24 -12.87 -6.14 -1.80
CA ARG A 24 -12.28 -5.11 -0.97
C ARG A 24 -12.25 -3.75 -1.66
N ARG A 25 -12.30 -2.68 -0.86
CA ARG A 25 -12.02 -1.30 -1.28
C ARG A 25 -10.79 -0.76 -0.55
N ASP A 26 -10.25 0.35 -1.03
CA ASP A 26 -9.16 1.10 -0.35
C ASP A 26 -7.90 0.25 -0.05
N HIS A 27 -7.70 -0.78 -0.88
CA HIS A 27 -6.51 -1.61 -0.92
C HIS A 27 -5.46 -0.97 -1.82
N THR A 28 -4.24 -1.48 -1.78
CA THR A 28 -3.21 -1.13 -2.76
C THR A 28 -2.91 -2.31 -3.68
N ALA A 29 -2.45 -1.99 -4.88
CA ALA A 29 -1.91 -2.96 -5.81
C ALA A 29 -0.60 -2.44 -6.41
N VAL A 30 0.36 -3.34 -6.62
CA VAL A 30 1.61 -3.04 -7.34
C VAL A 30 1.83 -4.04 -8.47
N TRP A 31 2.51 -3.61 -9.53
CA TRP A 31 2.91 -4.47 -10.64
C TRP A 31 4.39 -4.79 -10.55
N THR A 32 4.74 -6.08 -10.53
CA THR A 32 6.14 -6.51 -10.42
C THR A 32 6.90 -6.49 -11.75
N GLY A 33 6.18 -6.32 -12.85
CA GLY A 33 6.64 -6.66 -14.21
C GLY A 33 6.02 -7.94 -14.74
N THR A 34 5.63 -8.86 -13.85
CA THR A 34 5.06 -10.18 -14.22
C THR A 34 3.82 -10.57 -13.42
N GLU A 35 3.62 -10.01 -12.24
CA GLU A 35 2.50 -10.31 -11.36
C GLU A 35 1.91 -9.03 -10.75
N MET A 36 0.61 -9.05 -10.50
CA MET A 36 -0.06 -8.01 -9.72
C MET A 36 -0.12 -8.48 -8.27
N ILE A 37 0.37 -7.68 -7.33
CA ILE A 37 0.27 -7.96 -5.89
C ILE A 37 -0.80 -7.04 -5.32
N VAL A 38 -1.82 -7.59 -4.66
CA VAL A 38 -2.90 -6.85 -3.99
C VAL A 38 -2.81 -7.10 -2.49
N TRP A 39 -2.88 -6.05 -1.67
CA TRP A 39 -2.83 -6.21 -0.21
C TRP A 39 -3.71 -5.20 0.55
N GLY A 40 -4.21 -5.64 1.69
CA GLY A 40 -4.96 -4.82 2.65
C GLY A 40 -6.33 -4.38 2.17
N GLY A 41 -6.78 -3.24 2.64
CA GLY A 41 -8.08 -2.64 2.32
C GLY A 41 -9.18 -3.05 3.30
N LEU A 42 -10.40 -2.69 2.93
CA LEU A 42 -11.62 -2.91 3.70
C LEU A 42 -12.47 -3.94 2.99
N TYR A 43 -12.88 -4.98 3.71
CA TYR A 43 -13.88 -5.93 3.21
C TYR A 43 -15.21 -5.23 2.99
N THR A 44 -15.87 -5.55 1.88
CA THR A 44 -17.18 -5.00 1.52
C THR A 44 -18.22 -6.11 1.44
N ASN A 45 -19.05 -6.26 2.47
CA ASN A 45 -20.48 -6.46 2.23
C ASN A 45 -21.09 -5.07 1.95
N ASP A 46 -22.19 -4.95 1.23
CA ASP A 46 -22.77 -3.66 0.82
C ASP A 46 -22.92 -2.70 2.01
N PHE A 47 -22.14 -1.61 2.03
CA PHE A 47 -22.13 -0.55 3.05
C PHE A 47 -22.39 -1.05 4.49
N PRO A 48 -21.40 -1.66 5.15
CA PRO A 48 -21.56 -2.09 6.54
C PRO A 48 -21.98 -0.88 7.41
N PRO A 49 -22.84 -1.07 8.43
CA PRO A 49 -23.11 -0.03 9.41
C PRO A 49 -21.79 0.59 9.92
N PRO A 50 -21.73 1.92 10.13
CA PRO A 50 -20.53 2.57 10.65
C PRO A 50 -20.06 1.87 11.92
N GLY A 51 -18.77 1.51 11.98
CA GLY A 51 -18.21 0.74 13.08
C GLY A 51 -18.35 -0.78 12.98
N THR A 52 -18.69 -1.31 11.80
CA THR A 52 -18.63 -2.76 11.52
C THR A 52 -17.66 -3.09 10.37
N GLU A 53 -16.87 -2.11 9.95
CA GLU A 53 -15.83 -2.25 8.93
C GLU A 53 -14.79 -3.29 9.35
N VAL A 54 -14.49 -4.20 8.43
CA VAL A 54 -13.46 -5.23 8.59
C VAL A 54 -12.25 -4.84 7.75
N TYR A 55 -11.19 -4.39 8.43
CA TYR A 55 -9.90 -4.13 7.82
C TYR A 55 -9.20 -5.46 7.53
N LEU A 56 -8.48 -5.51 6.41
CA LEU A 56 -7.80 -6.72 5.96
C LEU A 56 -6.30 -6.55 6.10
N ALA A 57 -5.62 -7.61 6.55
CA ALA A 57 -4.17 -7.81 6.43
C ALA A 57 -3.85 -8.91 5.40
N SER A 58 -4.85 -9.30 4.60
CA SER A 58 -4.75 -10.34 3.59
C SER A 58 -4.58 -9.74 2.19
N GLY A 59 -4.13 -10.57 1.26
CA GLY A 59 -3.90 -10.17 -0.12
C GLY A 59 -3.75 -11.38 -1.04
N GLY A 60 -3.36 -11.12 -2.28
CA GLY A 60 -3.09 -12.16 -3.27
C GLY A 60 -2.18 -11.64 -4.37
N ARG A 61 -1.45 -12.56 -5.00
CA ARG A 61 -0.63 -12.28 -6.19
C ARG A 61 -1.27 -12.93 -7.38
N TYR A 62 -1.51 -12.17 -8.42
CA TYR A 62 -2.10 -12.63 -9.66
C TYR A 62 -1.06 -12.71 -10.75
N ASN A 63 -0.91 -13.90 -11.34
CA ASN A 63 -0.07 -14.11 -12.51
C ASN A 63 -0.96 -14.19 -13.76
N PRO A 64 -0.93 -13.19 -14.66
CA PRO A 64 -1.77 -13.19 -15.86
C PRO A 64 -1.35 -14.23 -16.90
N SER A 65 -0.08 -14.67 -16.92
CA SER A 65 0.41 -15.66 -17.90
C SER A 65 -0.18 -17.06 -17.65
N THR A 66 -0.47 -17.38 -16.39
CA THR A 66 -1.09 -18.65 -15.99
C THR A 66 -2.54 -18.49 -15.57
N ASN A 67 -3.03 -17.25 -15.47
CA ASN A 67 -4.33 -16.90 -14.90
C ASN A 67 -4.55 -17.58 -13.53
N THR A 68 -3.59 -17.42 -12.62
CA THR A 68 -3.65 -18.00 -11.27
C THR A 68 -3.43 -16.97 -10.18
N TRP A 69 -4.04 -17.22 -9.02
CA TRP A 69 -3.76 -16.49 -7.79
C TRP A 69 -2.89 -17.32 -6.85
N SER A 70 -1.93 -16.67 -6.21
CA SER A 70 -1.14 -17.19 -5.10
C SER A 70 -1.41 -16.40 -3.84
N ALA A 71 -1.51 -17.09 -2.70
CA ALA A 71 -1.68 -16.44 -1.41
C ALA A 71 -0.41 -15.66 -0.99
N ILE A 72 -0.62 -14.55 -0.31
CA ILE A 72 0.43 -13.78 0.37
C ILE A 72 0.49 -14.23 1.83
N SER A 73 1.69 -14.42 2.36
CA SER A 73 1.89 -14.76 3.77
C SER A 73 1.33 -13.67 4.69
N SER A 74 0.72 -14.08 5.81
CA SER A 74 0.32 -13.18 6.90
C SER A 74 1.41 -13.03 7.97
N ALA A 75 2.43 -13.89 7.95
CA ALA A 75 3.51 -13.85 8.93
C ALA A 75 4.36 -12.59 8.74
N GLY A 76 4.41 -11.74 9.77
CA GLY A 76 5.14 -10.46 9.75
C GLY A 76 4.46 -9.36 8.93
N ALA A 77 3.25 -9.60 8.38
CA ALA A 77 2.50 -8.59 7.65
C ALA A 77 2.13 -7.42 8.58
N PRO A 78 1.95 -6.19 8.04
CA PRO A 78 1.41 -5.09 8.83
C PRO A 78 0.03 -5.42 9.38
N SER A 79 -0.36 -4.74 10.46
CA SER A 79 -1.73 -4.82 10.99
C SER A 79 -2.77 -4.51 9.91
N PRO A 80 -4.00 -5.07 10.00
CA PRO A 80 -5.06 -4.80 9.05
C PRO A 80 -5.32 -3.31 8.87
N ARG A 81 -5.38 -2.85 7.61
CA ARG A 81 -5.46 -1.42 7.28
C ARG A 81 -5.99 -1.14 5.89
N ALA A 82 -6.50 0.07 5.70
CA ALA A 82 -6.92 0.63 4.42
C ALA A 82 -6.37 2.05 4.24
N PHE A 83 -6.52 2.65 3.06
CA PHE A 83 -5.99 4.00 2.75
C PHE A 83 -4.48 4.15 2.99
N HIS A 84 -3.78 3.01 3.09
CA HIS A 84 -2.34 2.92 3.09
C HIS A 84 -1.84 3.10 1.66
N THR A 85 -0.55 3.26 1.50
CA THR A 85 0.09 3.33 0.19
C THR A 85 1.05 2.17 -0.01
N ALA A 86 1.37 1.91 -1.28
CA ALA A 86 2.39 0.94 -1.62
C ALA A 86 3.18 1.33 -2.88
N VAL A 87 4.45 0.89 -2.92
CA VAL A 87 5.34 1.02 -4.07
C VAL A 87 6.04 -0.31 -4.36
N TRP A 88 6.41 -0.52 -5.62
CA TRP A 88 7.29 -1.60 -6.04
C TRP A 88 8.72 -1.07 -6.18
N THR A 89 9.68 -1.72 -5.51
CA THR A 89 11.09 -1.31 -5.58
C THR A 89 11.82 -1.86 -6.80
N GLY A 90 11.20 -2.82 -7.51
CA GLY A 90 11.87 -3.72 -8.44
C GLY A 90 12.02 -5.14 -7.88
N THR A 91 12.04 -5.29 -6.55
CA THR A 91 12.20 -6.60 -5.86
C THR A 91 11.21 -6.83 -4.73
N GLU A 92 10.75 -5.77 -4.06
CA GLU A 92 9.87 -5.85 -2.89
C GLU A 92 8.69 -4.88 -3.07
N MET A 93 7.53 -5.24 -2.52
CA MET A 93 6.43 -4.30 -2.29
C MET A 93 6.64 -3.65 -0.93
N ILE A 94 6.64 -2.32 -0.86
CA ILE A 94 6.65 -1.59 0.42
C ILE A 94 5.22 -1.14 0.71
N VAL A 95 4.73 -1.36 1.92
CA VAL A 95 3.44 -0.85 2.42
C VAL A 95 3.68 0.07 3.61
N TRP A 96 3.08 1.26 3.62
CA TRP A 96 3.22 2.18 4.75
C TRP A 96 1.97 3.00 5.05
N GLY A 97 1.80 3.32 6.33
CA GLY A 97 0.74 4.18 6.84
C GLY A 97 -0.64 3.56 6.75
N GLY A 98 -1.67 4.40 6.57
CA GLY A 98 -3.07 4.00 6.41
C GLY A 98 -3.85 4.03 7.70
N TYR A 99 -5.16 3.80 7.57
CA TYR A 99 -6.10 3.78 8.66
C TYR A 99 -6.40 2.35 9.11
N CYS A 100 -6.56 2.21 10.41
CA CYS A 100 -6.78 0.94 11.05
C CYS A 100 -7.82 1.11 12.17
N ARG A 101 -8.24 -0.02 12.76
CA ARG A 101 -9.13 -0.03 13.92
C ARG A 101 -8.69 -1.07 14.94
N GLY A 102 -9.01 -0.82 16.21
CA GLY A 102 -8.96 -1.83 17.27
C GLY A 102 -7.64 -1.78 18.02
N VAL A 103 -7.25 -2.90 18.61
CA VAL A 103 -6.01 -3.02 19.41
C VAL A 103 -4.78 -2.67 18.59
N GLU A 104 -4.86 -2.86 17.27
CA GLU A 104 -3.86 -2.54 16.27
C GLU A 104 -3.59 -1.03 16.13
N CYS A 105 -4.46 -0.18 16.67
CA CYS A 105 -4.39 1.28 16.64
C CYS A 105 -4.58 1.88 18.04
N GLY A 106 -4.21 1.13 19.09
CA GLY A 106 -4.34 1.59 20.47
C GLY A 106 -5.74 1.45 21.06
N GLY A 107 -6.56 0.54 20.52
CA GLY A 107 -7.88 0.18 21.06
C GLY A 107 -9.06 0.94 20.42
N SER A 108 -8.82 1.79 19.43
CA SER A 108 -9.84 2.61 18.78
C SER A 108 -9.57 2.78 17.28
N TRP A 109 -10.23 3.75 16.67
CA TRP A 109 -9.95 4.28 15.36
C TRP A 109 -8.63 5.05 15.35
N GLY A 110 -7.81 4.86 14.32
CA GLY A 110 -6.58 5.63 14.20
C GLY A 110 -5.83 5.43 12.90
N VAL A 111 -4.85 6.29 12.70
CA VAL A 111 -3.88 6.19 11.61
C VAL A 111 -2.63 5.47 12.09
N SER A 112 -2.03 4.69 11.19
CA SER A 112 -0.77 4.00 11.41
C SER A 112 0.41 4.80 10.85
N GLY A 113 1.54 4.76 11.54
CA GLY A 113 2.84 5.23 11.05
C GLY A 113 3.83 4.09 10.81
N THR A 114 3.32 2.85 10.78
CA THR A 114 4.13 1.64 10.57
C THR A 114 3.99 1.13 9.15
N GLY A 115 4.94 0.27 8.75
CA GLY A 115 4.93 -0.38 7.44
C GLY A 115 5.76 -1.65 7.44
N ALA A 116 5.69 -2.37 6.33
CA ALA A 116 6.51 -3.55 6.07
C ALA A 116 6.81 -3.68 4.58
N ARG A 117 7.87 -4.44 4.29
CA ARG A 117 8.30 -4.82 2.95
C ARG A 117 7.94 -6.27 2.70
N TYR A 118 7.40 -6.58 1.54
CA TYR A 118 7.05 -7.92 1.12
C TYR A 118 7.94 -8.39 -0.02
N ASP A 119 8.64 -9.49 0.21
CA ASP A 119 9.42 -10.19 -0.80
C ASP A 119 8.55 -11.32 -1.41
N PRO A 120 8.19 -11.23 -2.71
CA PRO A 120 7.43 -12.27 -3.36
C PRO A 120 8.25 -13.54 -3.67
N VAL A 121 9.57 -13.49 -3.74
CA VAL A 121 10.40 -14.69 -3.94
C VAL A 121 10.32 -15.59 -2.73
N THR A 122 10.44 -15.01 -1.52
CA THR A 122 10.38 -15.79 -0.27
C THR A 122 8.98 -15.85 0.35
N ASN A 123 8.02 -15.11 -0.20
CA ASN A 123 6.68 -14.91 0.36
C ASN A 123 6.73 -14.48 1.84
N ALA A 124 7.60 -13.52 2.16
CA ALA A 124 7.83 -13.09 3.53
C ALA A 124 7.74 -11.57 3.68
N TRP A 125 7.30 -11.14 4.85
CA TRP A 125 7.28 -9.74 5.23
C TRP A 125 8.44 -9.39 6.16
N ARG A 126 8.97 -8.18 6.01
CA ARG A 126 9.94 -7.57 6.91
C ARG A 126 9.42 -6.23 7.41
N VAL A 127 9.27 -6.10 8.72
CA VAL A 127 8.86 -4.84 9.37
C VAL A 127 9.88 -3.73 9.06
N MET A 128 9.40 -2.54 8.75
CA MET A 128 10.24 -1.36 8.52
C MET A 128 10.64 -0.70 9.84
N ALA A 129 11.78 -0.02 9.86
CA ALA A 129 12.11 0.89 10.94
C ALA A 129 11.03 1.99 11.12
N SER A 130 10.76 2.35 12.37
CA SER A 130 9.85 3.44 12.74
C SER A 130 10.57 4.69 13.23
N THR A 131 11.84 4.57 13.62
CA THR A 131 12.65 5.72 14.05
C THR A 131 12.87 6.68 12.88
N GLY A 132 12.49 7.94 13.08
CA GLY A 132 12.58 8.99 12.05
C GLY A 132 11.47 8.94 11.00
N ALA A 133 10.53 7.99 11.08
CA ALA A 133 9.39 7.95 10.18
C ALA A 133 8.50 9.19 10.37
N PRO A 134 7.81 9.65 9.30
CA PRO A 134 6.81 10.70 9.43
C PRO A 134 5.71 10.31 10.41
N SER A 135 5.00 11.32 10.94
CA SER A 135 3.80 11.09 11.75
C SER A 135 2.82 10.15 11.04
N ALA A 136 2.15 9.30 11.82
CA ALA A 136 1.12 8.41 11.34
C ALA A 136 0.07 9.16 10.49
N ARG A 137 -0.34 8.56 9.37
CA ARG A 137 -1.19 9.22 8.36
C ARG A 137 -1.83 8.21 7.41
N GLU A 138 -2.93 8.62 6.81
CA GLU A 138 -3.60 7.96 5.70
C GLU A 138 -3.81 8.95 4.55
N GLN A 139 -4.28 8.47 3.38
CA GLN A 139 -4.59 9.31 2.21
C GLN A 139 -3.42 10.19 1.75
N HIS A 140 -2.21 9.79 2.11
CA HIS A 140 -0.96 10.39 1.67
C HIS A 140 -0.57 9.78 0.33
N THR A 141 0.44 10.36 -0.31
CA THR A 141 0.97 9.85 -1.57
C THR A 141 2.39 9.37 -1.36
N VAL A 142 2.75 8.31 -2.08
CA VAL A 142 4.12 7.82 -2.12
C VAL A 142 4.59 7.67 -3.56
N VAL A 143 5.89 7.84 -3.76
CA VAL A 143 6.56 7.56 -5.03
C VAL A 143 7.85 6.79 -4.78
N TRP A 144 8.22 5.95 -5.74
CA TRP A 144 9.53 5.28 -5.76
C TRP A 144 10.48 6.06 -6.66
N THR A 145 11.67 6.37 -6.15
CA THR A 145 12.67 7.15 -6.90
C THR A 145 13.57 6.29 -7.79
N GLY A 146 13.50 4.96 -7.64
CA GLY A 146 14.50 4.02 -8.13
C GLY A 146 15.39 3.46 -7.00
N SER A 147 15.52 4.20 -5.90
CA SER A 147 16.33 3.80 -4.74
C SER A 147 15.63 3.99 -3.40
N GLU A 148 14.68 4.91 -3.31
CA GLU A 148 14.06 5.31 -2.05
C GLU A 148 12.56 5.56 -2.24
N MET A 149 11.79 5.38 -1.17
CA MET A 149 10.38 5.73 -1.13
C MET A 149 10.23 7.13 -0.52
N ILE A 150 9.52 8.02 -1.21
CA ILE A 150 9.15 9.34 -0.68
C ILE A 150 7.68 9.29 -0.24
N VAL A 151 7.39 9.75 0.97
CA VAL A 151 6.04 9.92 1.53
C VAL A 151 5.74 11.40 1.67
N TRP A 152 4.55 11.85 1.24
CA TRP A 152 4.12 13.24 1.39
C TRP A 152 2.61 13.38 1.61
N GLY A 153 2.20 14.42 2.34
CA GLY A 153 0.79 14.75 2.53
C GLY A 153 0.05 13.83 3.49
N GLY A 154 -1.27 13.78 3.36
CA GLY A 154 -2.18 12.93 4.15
C GLY A 154 -3.32 13.69 4.82
N GLU A 155 -4.28 12.94 5.38
CA GLU A 155 -5.61 13.44 5.77
C GLU A 155 -5.61 14.73 6.61
N ALA A 156 -4.67 14.89 7.53
CA ALA A 156 -4.51 16.10 8.34
C ALA A 156 -3.97 17.32 7.53
N SER A 157 -4.14 17.32 6.20
CA SER A 157 -3.59 18.29 5.25
C SER A 157 -2.13 18.60 5.56
N LEU A 158 -1.33 17.54 5.71
CA LEU A 158 0.06 17.65 6.11
C LEU A 158 0.90 18.22 4.97
N ASN A 159 1.79 19.15 5.27
CA ASN A 159 2.86 19.60 4.37
C ASN A 159 4.22 19.01 4.79
N THR A 160 4.18 17.81 5.39
CA THR A 160 5.37 17.09 5.87
C THR A 160 5.47 15.73 5.19
N GLY A 161 6.65 15.14 5.25
CA GLY A 161 6.93 13.86 4.64
C GLY A 161 8.21 13.23 5.16
N GLY A 162 8.61 12.14 4.51
CA GLY A 162 9.85 11.44 4.81
C GLY A 162 10.31 10.60 3.64
N GLN A 163 11.60 10.34 3.62
CA GLN A 163 12.28 9.51 2.64
C GLN A 163 12.72 8.23 3.34
N TYR A 164 12.41 7.09 2.76
CA TYR A 164 12.76 5.77 3.29
C TYR A 164 13.72 5.07 2.35
N ASP A 165 14.87 4.66 2.91
CA ASP A 165 15.87 3.83 2.25
C ASP A 165 15.67 2.36 2.67
N PRO A 166 15.24 1.46 1.76
CA PRO A 166 15.08 0.04 2.06
C PRO A 166 16.41 -0.70 2.24
N VAL A 167 17.53 -0.21 1.69
CA VAL A 167 18.84 -0.86 1.83
C VAL A 167 19.32 -0.74 3.27
N THR A 168 19.24 0.47 3.83
CA THR A 168 19.68 0.72 5.21
C THR A 168 18.56 0.59 6.25
N ASP A 169 17.30 0.44 5.82
CA ASP A 169 16.11 0.37 6.68
C ASP A 169 15.99 1.64 7.55
N ARG A 170 16.08 2.81 6.91
CA ARG A 170 16.13 4.12 7.61
C ARG A 170 15.21 5.14 6.97
N TRP A 171 14.68 5.99 7.84
CA TRP A 171 13.94 7.18 7.45
C TRP A 171 14.79 8.43 7.61
N LEU A 172 14.67 9.33 6.64
CA LEU A 172 15.20 10.68 6.67
C LEU A 172 14.04 11.69 6.55
N PRO A 173 14.06 12.79 7.33
CA PRO A 173 13.05 13.82 7.22
C PRO A 173 13.21 14.61 5.92
N ILE A 174 12.10 15.00 5.32
CA ILE A 174 12.08 15.93 4.18
C ILE A 174 11.86 17.35 4.72
N THR A 175 12.63 18.32 4.22
CA THR A 175 12.47 19.73 4.59
C THR A 175 11.13 20.29 4.12
N THR A 176 10.54 21.19 4.91
CA THR A 176 9.31 21.91 4.57
C THR A 176 9.58 23.28 3.93
N SER A 177 10.85 23.70 3.86
CA SER A 177 11.23 24.96 3.21
C SER A 177 10.93 24.89 1.72
N GLY A 178 10.07 25.77 1.23
CA GLY A 178 9.63 25.78 -0.18
C GLY A 178 8.69 24.64 -0.56
N ALA A 179 8.24 23.83 0.41
CA ALA A 179 7.34 22.73 0.14
C ALA A 179 5.91 23.19 -0.18
N PRO A 180 5.14 22.43 -0.98
CA PRO A 180 3.74 22.76 -1.26
C PRO A 180 2.88 22.80 0.02
N LEU A 181 1.78 23.57 -0.04
CA LEU A 181 0.75 23.48 0.99
C LEU A 181 0.25 22.04 1.16
N GLY A 182 -0.12 21.73 2.40
CA GLY A 182 -0.51 20.40 2.78
C GLY A 182 -1.82 19.96 2.14
N ARG A 183 -1.91 18.66 1.86
CA ARG A 183 -2.94 18.07 1.00
C ARG A 183 -3.10 16.57 1.28
N ARG A 184 -4.26 16.04 0.93
CA ARG A 184 -4.62 14.63 0.99
C ARG A 184 -5.26 14.20 -0.33
N ASP A 185 -5.40 12.90 -0.56
CA ASP A 185 -6.03 12.33 -1.77
C ASP A 185 -5.42 12.87 -3.07
N HIS A 186 -4.14 13.23 -3.02
CA HIS A 186 -3.42 13.81 -4.14
C HIS A 186 -2.63 12.73 -4.87
N THR A 187 -2.20 13.06 -6.08
CA THR A 187 -1.32 12.22 -6.87
C THR A 187 0.04 12.89 -7.04
N ALA A 188 1.07 12.08 -7.16
CA ALA A 188 2.44 12.52 -7.37
C ALA A 188 3.11 11.52 -8.31
N VAL A 189 4.04 12.03 -9.11
CA VAL A 189 4.83 11.23 -10.04
C VAL A 189 6.29 11.65 -9.86
N TRP A 190 7.18 10.67 -9.73
CA TRP A 190 8.62 10.91 -9.76
C TRP A 190 9.10 10.95 -11.21
N THR A 191 9.79 12.03 -11.60
CA THR A 191 10.31 12.21 -12.97
C THR A 191 11.83 12.11 -13.06
N GLY A 192 12.53 11.83 -11.95
CA GLY A 192 13.98 11.85 -11.86
C GLY A 192 14.52 13.08 -11.12
N ALA A 193 15.85 13.16 -11.00
CA ALA A 193 16.53 14.33 -10.45
C ALA A 193 16.50 15.51 -11.43
N ILE A 194 16.44 16.73 -10.89
CA ILE A 194 16.57 18.00 -11.62
C ILE A 194 18.04 18.40 -11.69
#